data_AF-A0A166FFU7-F1
#
_entry.id   AF-A0A166FFU7-F1
#
_cell.length_a   1.000
_cell.length_b   1.000
_cell.length_c   1.000
_cell.angle_alpha   90.00
_cell.angle_beta   90.00
_cell.angle_gamma   90.00
#
_symmetry.space_group_name_H-M   'P 1'
#
loop_
_entity.id
_entity.type
_entity.pdbx_description
1 polymer ?
#
loop_
_entity_poly.entity_id
_entity_poly.type
_entity_poly.pdbx_seq_one_letter_code
_entity_poly.pdbx_strand_id
1 'polypeptide(L)'
;MKELNTPEFPKELYKSIGYEKTLWLCGFVKTMLTSILTTVAGALIINGIIEHPFMIQKQEQSILLGTLLILIAIFIVIAIDLYKKQSKIKELAIINQTIEDRATEIATELVLKKLEAIEKEKLDD
;
A
#
# COMPACT_ATOMS: atom_id res chain seq x y z
N MET A 1 16.03 -11.91 -33.22
CA MET A 1 16.03 -11.23 -31.91
C MET A 1 15.20 -12.09 -30.98
N LYS A 2 15.77 -12.67 -29.92
CA LYS A 2 14.99 -13.38 -28.91
C LYS A 2 14.11 -12.35 -28.22
N GLU A 3 12.79 -12.48 -28.36
CA GLU A 3 11.85 -11.71 -27.56
C GLU A 3 12.20 -11.96 -26.09
N LEU A 4 12.60 -10.88 -25.42
CA LEU A 4 12.82 -10.89 -23.99
C LEU A 4 11.42 -11.09 -23.41
N ASN A 5 11.11 -12.34 -23.09
CA ASN A 5 9.87 -12.74 -22.44
C ASN A 5 9.83 -11.99 -21.10
N THR A 6 9.19 -10.82 -21.11
CA THR A 6 8.99 -10.02 -19.90
C THR A 6 8.25 -10.93 -18.94
N PRO A 7 8.82 -11.24 -17.76
CA PRO A 7 8.11 -12.08 -16.82
C PRO A 7 6.78 -11.37 -16.53
N GLU A 8 5.67 -11.97 -16.95
CA GLU A 8 4.36 -11.55 -16.50
C GLU A 8 4.46 -11.54 -14.98
N PHE A 9 4.49 -10.34 -14.38
CA PHE A 9 4.49 -10.21 -12.93
C PHE A 9 3.31 -11.03 -12.44
N PRO A 10 3.51 -12.11 -11.66
CA PRO A 10 2.48 -13.10 -11.51
C PRO A 10 1.26 -12.44 -10.88
N LYS A 11 0.08 -12.54 -11.51
CA LYS A 11 -1.19 -12.07 -10.92
C LYS A 11 -1.37 -12.62 -9.49
N GLU A 12 -0.79 -13.78 -9.22
CA GLU A 12 -0.70 -14.40 -7.89
C GLU A 12 0.08 -13.55 -6.88
N LEU A 13 1.16 -12.89 -7.29
CA LEU A 13 1.93 -11.98 -6.44
C LEU A 13 1.09 -10.76 -6.05
N TYR A 14 0.33 -10.21 -7.01
CA TYR A 14 -0.58 -9.09 -6.77
C TYR A 14 -1.68 -9.42 -5.75
N LYS A 15 -2.13 -10.69 -5.77
CA LYS A 15 -3.13 -11.21 -4.85
C LYS A 15 -2.53 -11.58 -3.49
N SER A 16 -1.32 -12.15 -3.46
CA SER A 16 -0.62 -12.56 -2.22
C SER A 16 -0.21 -11.37 -1.37
N ILE A 17 0.17 -10.25 -2.01
CA ILE A 17 0.51 -9.00 -1.32
C ILE A 17 -0.69 -8.16 -0.90
N GLY A 18 -1.91 -8.51 -1.32
CA GLY A 18 -3.13 -7.79 -0.94
C GLY A 18 -3.19 -6.35 -1.48
N TYR A 19 -2.56 -6.07 -2.62
CA TYR A 19 -2.42 -4.72 -3.18
C TYR A 19 -3.76 -4.02 -3.41
N GLU A 20 -4.80 -4.77 -3.79
CA GLU A 20 -6.17 -4.28 -3.99
C GLU A 20 -6.74 -3.63 -2.72
N LYS A 21 -6.49 -4.23 -1.55
CA LYS A 21 -6.93 -3.68 -0.26
C LYS A 21 -6.20 -2.37 0.03
N THR A 22 -4.89 -2.31 -0.19
CA THR A 22 -4.09 -1.11 0.01
C THR A 22 -4.52 0.02 -0.94
N LEU A 23 -4.84 -0.32 -2.19
CA LEU A 23 -5.31 0.64 -3.19
C LEU A 23 -6.70 1.19 -2.83
N TRP A 24 -7.61 0.33 -2.36
CA TRP A 24 -8.92 0.75 -1.89
C TRP A 24 -8.82 1.62 -0.63
N LEU A 25 -7.96 1.26 0.33
CA LEU A 25 -7.74 2.04 1.55
C LEU A 25 -7.15 3.42 1.25
N CYS A 26 -6.12 3.48 0.41
CA CYS A 26 -5.46 4.74 0.07
C CYS A 26 -6.25 5.60 -0.92
N GLY A 27 -6.96 4.99 -1.86
CA GLY A 27 -7.67 5.70 -2.93
C GLY A 27 -9.08 6.12 -2.51
N PHE A 28 -9.84 5.17 -1.97
CA PHE A 28 -11.25 5.40 -1.63
C PHE A 28 -11.42 5.85 -0.19
N VAL A 29 -10.97 5.05 0.78
CA VAL A 29 -11.24 5.30 2.20
C VAL A 29 -10.58 6.60 2.69
N LYS A 30 -9.29 6.78 2.38
CA LYS A 30 -8.54 8.00 2.73
C LYS A 30 -9.25 9.24 2.20
N THR A 31 -9.54 9.26 0.90
CA THR A 31 -10.10 10.43 0.20
C THR A 31 -11.54 10.72 0.64
N MET A 32 -12.36 9.68 0.79
CA MET A 32 -13.76 9.84 1.18
C MET A 32 -13.87 10.36 2.62
N LEU A 33 -13.16 9.75 3.57
CA LEU A 33 -13.21 10.17 4.97
C LEU A 33 -12.65 11.58 5.16
N THR A 34 -11.52 11.91 4.51
CA THR A 34 -10.96 13.26 4.61
C THR A 34 -11.87 14.29 3.99
N SER A 35 -12.45 14.02 2.82
CA SER A 35 -13.39 14.93 2.17
C SER A 35 -14.60 15.20 3.06
N ILE A 36 -15.22 14.15 3.62
CA ILE A 36 -16.39 14.31 4.51
C ILE A 36 -16.02 15.13 5.74
N LEU A 37 -14.92 14.78 6.42
CA LEU A 37 -14.50 15.46 7.64
C LEU A 37 -14.13 16.92 7.38
N THR A 38 -13.44 17.22 6.28
CA THR A 38 -13.07 18.59 5.90
C THR A 38 -14.29 19.41 5.50
N THR A 39 -15.23 18.85 4.74
CA THR A 39 -16.47 19.55 4.36
C THR A 39 -17.33 19.85 5.58
N VAL A 40 -17.53 18.88 6.47
CA VAL A 40 -18.30 19.07 7.71
C VAL A 40 -17.61 20.07 8.64
N ALA A 41 -16.28 19.98 8.76
CA ALA A 41 -15.49 20.95 9.53
C ALA A 41 -15.66 22.38 8.99
N GLY A 42 -15.53 22.56 7.68
CA GLY A 42 -15.71 23.87 7.04
C GLY A 42 -17.10 24.44 7.28
N ALA A 43 -18.15 23.62 7.12
CA ALA A 43 -19.52 24.04 7.38
C ALA A 43 -19.73 24.45 8.85
N LEU A 44 -19.17 23.71 9.82
CA LEU A 44 -19.27 24.04 11.24
C LEU A 44 -18.54 25.33 11.59
N ILE A 45 -17.33 25.53 11.05
CA ILE A 45 -16.54 26.75 11.28
C ILE A 45 -17.26 27.96 10.67
N ILE A 46 -17.74 27.85 9.42
CA ILE A 46 -18.44 28.95 8.74
C ILE A 46 -19.75 29.29 9.47
N ASN A 47 -20.53 28.30 9.89
CA ASN A 47 -21.76 28.51 10.64
C ASN A 47 -21.53 29.13 12.02
N GLY A 48 -20.38 28.83 12.65
CA GLY A 48 -19.95 29.47 13.89
C GLY A 48 -19.50 30.91 13.71
N ILE A 49 -18.81 31.23 12.61
CA ILE A 49 -18.30 32.59 12.31
C ILE A 49 -19.43 33.53 11.85
N ILE A 50 -20.35 33.06 11.01
CA ILE A 50 -21.44 33.88 10.45
C ILE A 50 -22.56 34.12 11.49
N GLU A 51 -22.39 33.65 12.73
CA GLU A 51 -23.39 33.74 13.78
C GLU A 51 -24.77 33.21 13.33
N HIS A 52 -24.77 32.08 12.62
CA HIS A 52 -26.00 31.56 12.02
C HIS A 52 -27.08 31.38 13.11
N PRO A 53 -28.35 31.78 12.89
CA PRO A 53 -29.38 31.88 13.94
C PRO A 53 -29.61 30.60 14.75
N PHE A 54 -29.34 29.42 14.15
CA PHE A 54 -29.40 28.12 14.83
C PHE A 54 -28.23 27.81 15.78
N MET A 55 -27.13 28.55 15.69
CA MET A 55 -25.86 28.30 16.41
C MET A 55 -25.40 29.48 17.27
N ILE A 56 -26.16 30.57 17.37
CA ILE A 56 -25.79 31.79 18.12
C ILE A 56 -25.36 31.49 19.57
N GLN A 57 -26.02 30.54 20.27
CA GLN A 57 -25.65 30.17 21.64
C GLN A 57 -24.52 29.12 21.74
N LYS A 58 -24.07 28.55 20.62
CA LYS A 58 -23.10 27.46 20.55
C LYS A 58 -21.96 27.71 19.55
N GLN A 59 -21.73 28.97 19.18
CA GLN A 59 -20.70 29.35 18.20
C GLN A 59 -19.33 28.79 18.57
N GLU A 60 -18.89 28.99 19.81
CA GLU A 60 -17.60 28.48 20.29
C GLU A 60 -17.49 26.95 20.16
N GLN A 61 -18.57 26.22 20.49
CA GLN A 61 -18.61 24.76 20.37
C GLN A 61 -18.53 24.31 18.90
N SER A 62 -19.17 25.03 17.98
CA SER A 62 -19.16 24.71 16.55
C SER A 62 -17.78 24.88 15.91
N ILE A 63 -17.07 25.96 16.25
CA ILE A 63 -15.71 26.23 15.78
C ILE A 63 -14.73 25.20 16.35
N LEU A 64 -14.88 24.85 17.64
CA LEU A 64 -14.02 23.87 18.30
C LEU A 64 -14.23 22.46 17.72
N LEU A 65 -15.48 22.05 17.48
CA LEU A 65 -15.81 20.79 16.80
C LEU A 65 -15.28 20.76 15.37
N GLY A 66 -15.42 21.85 14.60
CA GLY A 66 -14.89 21.92 13.24
C GLY A 66 -13.35 21.79 13.23
N THR A 67 -12.66 22.46 14.15
CA THR A 67 -11.20 22.35 14.29
C THR A 67 -10.79 20.92 14.68
N LEU A 68 -11.52 20.29 15.60
CA LEU A 68 -11.27 18.90 16.00
C LEU A 68 -11.43 17.92 14.84
N LEU A 69 -12.45 18.13 13.99
CA LEU A 69 -12.66 17.30 12.79
C LEU A 69 -11.52 17.42 11.78
N ILE A 70 -10.91 18.60 11.63
CA ILE A 70 -9.71 18.79 10.80
C ILE A 70 -8.54 17.99 11.36
N LEU A 71 -8.32 18.05 12.68
CA LEU A 71 -7.26 17.27 13.33
C LEU A 71 -7.48 15.76 13.16
N ILE A 72 -8.72 15.29 13.27
CA ILE A 72 -9.08 13.88 13.02
C ILE A 72 -8.82 13.51 11.56
N ALA A 73 -9.17 14.38 10.61
CA ALA A 73 -8.89 14.14 9.19
C ALA A 73 -7.39 13.99 8.91
N ILE A 74 -6.55 14.85 9.51
CA ILE A 74 -5.09 14.77 9.42
C ILE A 74 -4.60 13.46 10.04
N PHE A 75 -5.12 13.08 11.21
CA PHE A 75 -4.74 11.84 11.88
C PHE A 75 -5.05 10.60 11.03
N ILE A 76 -6.23 10.55 10.39
CA ILE A 76 -6.63 9.46 9.50
C ILE A 76 -5.68 9.36 8.30
N VAL A 77 -5.28 10.49 7.71
CA VAL A 77 -4.30 10.53 6.62
C VAL A 77 -2.98 9.90 7.06
N ILE A 78 -2.46 10.32 8.21
CA ILE A 78 -1.19 9.83 8.76
C ILE A 78 -1.28 8.33 9.07
N ALA A 79 -2.36 7.88 9.69
CA ALA A 79 -2.56 6.47 10.03
C ALA A 79 -2.57 5.59 8.77
N ILE A 80 -3.27 6.02 7.72
CA ILE A 80 -3.31 5.30 6.44
C ILE A 80 -1.94 5.29 5.75
N ASP A 81 -1.20 6.40 5.80
CA ASP A 81 0.14 6.47 5.21
C ASP A 81 1.16 5.60 5.95
N LEU A 82 1.08 5.53 7.29
CA LEU A 82 1.89 4.61 8.09
C LEU A 82 1.55 3.15 7.79
N TYR A 83 0.27 2.82 7.67
CA TYR A 83 -0.17 1.48 7.28
C TYR A 83 0.38 1.09 5.91
N LYS A 84 0.28 1.99 4.92
CA LYS A 84 0.84 1.78 3.57
C LYS A 84 2.35 1.54 3.61
N LYS A 85 3.08 2.30 4.43
CA LYS A 85 4.53 2.14 4.57
C LYS A 85 4.89 0.77 5.14
N GLN A 86 4.18 0.31 6.16
CA GLN A 86 4.38 -1.04 6.71
C GLN A 86 4.01 -2.14 5.70
N SER A 87 2.93 -1.99 4.94
CA SER A 87 2.55 -2.93 3.89
C SER A 87 3.66 -3.07 2.85
N LYS A 88 4.23 -1.96 2.37
CA LYS A 88 5.34 -1.98 1.42
C LYS A 88 6.59 -2.71 1.94
N ILE A 89 6.90 -2.57 3.23
CA ILE A 89 8.05 -3.28 3.82
C ILE A 89 7.81 -4.78 3.81
N LYS A 90 6.59 -5.23 4.15
CA LYS A 90 6.21 -6.64 4.09
C LYS A 90 6.23 -7.16 2.65
N GLU A 91 5.74 -6.37 1.69
CA GLU A 91 5.79 -6.67 0.26
C GLU A 91 7.23 -6.91 -0.22
N LEU A 92 8.15 -6.01 0.10
CA LEU A 92 9.55 -6.14 -0.27
C LEU A 92 10.21 -7.38 0.34
N ALA A 93 9.86 -7.73 1.59
CA ALA A 93 10.37 -8.93 2.23
C ALA A 93 9.92 -10.21 1.51
N ILE A 94 8.63 -10.30 1.13
CA ILE A 94 8.07 -11.44 0.40
C ILE A 94 8.71 -11.56 -1.00
N ILE A 95 8.88 -10.43 -1.70
CA ILE A 95 9.50 -10.41 -3.03
C ILE A 95 10.95 -10.87 -2.94
N ASN A 96 11.73 -10.35 -1.98
CA ASN A 96 13.11 -10.75 -1.80
C ASN A 96 13.23 -12.26 -1.53
N GLN A 97 12.40 -12.79 -0.62
CA GLN A 97 12.40 -14.22 -0.31
C GLN A 97 12.09 -15.06 -1.55
N THR A 98 11.08 -14.66 -2.34
CA THR A 98 10.71 -15.38 -3.57
C THR A 98 11.82 -15.35 -4.62
N ILE A 99 12.55 -14.24 -4.74
CA ILE A 99 13.70 -14.11 -5.65
C ILE A 99 14.84 -15.02 -5.17
N GLU A 100 15.11 -15.06 -3.87
CA GLU A 100 16.16 -15.86 -3.27
C GLU A 100 15.89 -17.37 -3.48
N ASP A 101 14.65 -17.82 -3.23
CA ASP A 101 14.23 -19.21 -3.47
C ASP A 101 14.41 -19.60 -4.95
N ARG A 102 13.95 -18.76 -5.89
CA ARG A 102 14.13 -19.03 -7.32
C ARG A 102 15.59 -18.98 -7.77
N ALA A 103 16.39 -18.07 -7.22
CA ALA A 103 17.82 -18.02 -7.54
C ALA A 103 18.53 -19.30 -7.08
N THR A 104 18.14 -19.85 -5.93
CA THR A 104 18.68 -21.09 -5.38
C THR A 104 18.28 -22.31 -6.21
N GLU A 105 17.03 -22.36 -6.68
CA GLU A 105 16.52 -23.41 -7.57
C GLU A 105 17.26 -23.39 -8.92
N ILE A 106 17.46 -22.22 -9.53
CA ILE A 106 18.22 -22.08 -10.79
C ILE A 106 19.69 -22.47 -10.60
N ALA A 107 20.31 -22.07 -9.49
CA ALA A 107 21.71 -22.40 -9.20
C ALA A 107 21.89 -23.91 -9.03
N THR A 108 20.99 -24.57 -8.31
CA THR A 108 21.03 -26.03 -8.12
C THR A 108 20.81 -26.78 -9.43
N GLU A 109 19.87 -26.33 -10.27
CA GLU A 109 19.63 -26.93 -11.59
C GLU A 109 20.85 -26.79 -12.53
N LEU A 110 21.52 -25.63 -12.52
CA LEU A 110 22.75 -25.39 -13.28
C LEU A 110 23.91 -26.26 -12.81
N VAL A 111 24.06 -26.45 -11.50
CA VAL A 111 25.09 -27.31 -10.91
C VAL A 111 24.84 -28.77 -11.27
N LEU A 112 23.60 -29.24 -11.18
CA LEU A 112 23.20 -30.59 -11.59
C LEU A 112 23.52 -30.86 -13.07
N LYS A 113 23.12 -29.95 -13.96
CA LYS A 113 23.44 -30.06 -15.40
C LYS A 113 24.95 -30.11 -15.68
N LYS A 114 25.75 -29.33 -14.94
CA LYS A 114 27.21 -29.37 -15.08
C LYS A 114 27.82 -30.68 -14.57
N LEU A 115 27.30 -31.23 -13.46
CA LEU A 115 27.75 -32.51 -12.94
C LEU A 115 27.43 -33.66 -13.91
N GLU A 116 26.22 -33.69 -14.47
CA GLU A 116 25.83 -34.67 -15.49
C GLU A 116 26.69 -34.59 -16.77
N ALA A 117 27.12 -33.38 -17.16
CA ALA A 117 27.99 -33.19 -18.31
C ALA A 117 29.40 -33.76 -18.06
N ILE A 118 29.96 -33.52 -16.87
CA ILE A 118 31.27 -34.06 -16.47
C ILE A 118 31.23 -35.58 -16.32
N GLU A 119 30.12 -36.13 -15.82
CA GLU A 119 29.95 -37.56 -15.64
C GLU A 119 29.84 -38.30 -16.97
N LYS A 120 29.17 -37.72 -17.98
CA LYS A 120 29.18 -38.23 -19.35
C LYS A 120 30.55 -38.13 -20.01
N GLU A 121 31.24 -37.02 -19.83
CA GLU A 121 32.59 -36.82 -20.38
C GLU A 121 33.61 -37.81 -19.77
N LYS A 122 33.41 -38.24 -18.52
CA LYS A 122 34.19 -39.30 -17.88
C LYS A 122 33.83 -40.74 -18.27
N LEU A 123 32.67 -40.95 -18.90
CA LEU A 123 32.20 -42.28 -19.32
C LEU A 123 32.56 -42.59 -20.78
N ASP A 124 32.92 -41.56 -21.54
CA ASP A 124 33.32 -41.65 -22.95
C ASP A 124 34.86 -41.72 -23.16
N ASP A 125 35.65 -41.69 -22.07
CA ASP A 125 37.12 -41.89 -22.00
C ASP A 125 37.46 -43.25 -21.37
#